data_AF-A0A957L6L5-F1
#
_entry.id   AF-A0A957L6L5-F1
#
_cell.length_a   1.000
_cell.length_b   1.000
_cell.length_c   1.000
_cell.angle_alpha   90.00
_cell.angle_beta   90.00
_cell.angle_gamma   90.00
#
_symmetry.space_group_name_H-M   'P 1'
#
loop_
_entity.id
_entity.type
_entity.pdbx_description
1 polymer ?
#
loop_
_entity_poly.entity_id
_entity_poly.type
_entity_poly.pdbx_seq_one_letter_code
_entity_poly.pdbx_strand_id
1 'polypeptide(L)'
;WDGGTVANTPLSPAIDAGAEEIVVVLMTPWDDDPDPEDDPTGKLTPGNLLHAAGAAFEWALLASFQADLKMFRRINELVNLRLENARLQAANRVLEARLAGREIHLPDLDGDGIPDILQGAARHLPEPVIIAPKRPLPVEQIIQYKHDRHEYVYNLGYEDARRAWQAAGRVAEGWATP
;
A
#
# COMPACT_ATOMS: atom_id res chain seq x y z
N TRP A 1 17.08 -9.36 -21.42
CA TRP A 1 18.20 -8.59 -20.87
C TRP A 1 17.75 -8.13 -19.49
N ASP A 2 18.65 -8.28 -18.53
CA ASP A 2 18.42 -8.39 -17.09
C ASP A 2 17.84 -7.12 -16.46
N GLY A 3 16.68 -7.22 -15.82
CA GLY A 3 15.96 -6.12 -15.15
C GLY A 3 16.45 -5.85 -13.72
N GLY A 4 17.66 -6.29 -13.38
CA GLY A 4 18.25 -6.22 -12.03
C GLY A 4 18.70 -4.84 -11.54
N THR A 5 18.32 -3.74 -12.18
CA THR A 5 18.72 -2.37 -11.77
C THR A 5 17.58 -1.35 -11.72
N VAL A 6 16.34 -1.75 -11.99
CA VAL A 6 15.17 -0.90 -11.75
C VAL A 6 14.52 -1.38 -10.47
N ALA A 7 14.30 -0.47 -9.52
CA ALA A 7 13.57 -0.73 -8.29
C ALA A 7 12.17 -1.28 -8.62
N ASN A 8 12.06 -2.61 -8.72
CA ASN A 8 10.81 -3.33 -8.90
C ASN A 8 10.13 -3.40 -7.54
N THR A 9 9.65 -2.26 -7.04
CA THR A 9 8.65 -2.33 -5.98
C THR A 9 7.34 -2.80 -6.60
N PRO A 10 6.55 -3.59 -5.86
CA PRO A 10 5.35 -4.22 -6.42
C PRO A 10 4.21 -3.23 -6.72
N LEU A 11 4.35 -1.95 -6.34
CA LEU A 11 3.29 -0.95 -6.44
C LEU A 11 3.03 -0.50 -7.88
N SER A 12 4.07 -0.01 -8.59
CA SER A 12 3.89 0.51 -9.95
C SER A 12 3.32 -0.54 -10.93
N PRO A 13 3.80 -1.79 -10.96
CA PRO A 13 3.22 -2.82 -11.82
C PRO A 13 1.75 -3.14 -11.48
N ALA A 14 1.37 -3.11 -10.20
CA ALA A 14 -0.02 -3.33 -9.79
C ALA A 14 -0.93 -2.19 -10.27
N ILE A 15 -0.47 -0.94 -10.15
CA ILE A 15 -1.19 0.24 -10.61
C ILE A 15 -1.35 0.23 -12.13
N ASP A 16 -0.27 -0.07 -12.86
CA ASP A 16 -0.27 -0.14 -14.33
C ASP A 16 -1.20 -1.25 -14.85
N ALA A 17 -1.35 -2.33 -14.08
CA ALA A 17 -2.32 -3.40 -14.36
C ALA A 17 -3.78 -3.02 -14.07
N GLY A 18 -4.03 -1.82 -13.50
CA GLY A 18 -5.37 -1.35 -13.15
C GLY A 18 -5.89 -1.91 -11.82
N ALA A 19 -5.01 -2.23 -10.87
CA ALA A 19 -5.42 -2.74 -9.57
C ALA A 19 -6.33 -1.74 -8.84
N GLU A 20 -7.47 -2.21 -8.35
CA GLU A 20 -8.37 -1.44 -7.49
C GLU A 20 -7.96 -1.52 -6.02
N GLU A 21 -7.27 -2.61 -5.66
CA GLU A 21 -6.73 -2.87 -4.34
C GLU A 21 -5.35 -3.50 -4.46
N ILE A 22 -4.48 -3.19 -3.51
CA ILE A 22 -3.11 -3.71 -3.48
C ILE A 22 -2.88 -4.38 -2.13
N VAL A 23 -2.43 -5.63 -2.16
CA VAL A 23 -1.99 -6.39 -0.98
C VAL A 23 -0.52 -6.74 -1.17
N VAL A 24 0.31 -6.34 -0.22
CA VAL A 24 1.76 -6.57 -0.23
C VAL A 24 2.10 -7.56 0.87
N VAL A 25 2.82 -8.63 0.54
CA VAL A 25 3.30 -9.61 1.51
C VAL A 25 4.81 -9.52 1.63
N LEU A 26 5.29 -9.23 2.84
CA LEU A 26 6.70 -9.12 3.18
C LEU A 26 7.11 -10.28 4.09
N MET A 27 8.34 -10.77 3.91
CA MET A 27 8.95 -11.78 4.79
C MET A 27 9.79 -11.15 5.91
N THR A 28 10.02 -9.85 5.82
CA THR A 28 10.74 -9.03 6.79
C THR A 28 9.75 -8.25 7.63
N PRO A 29 10.06 -7.96 8.90
CA PRO A 29 9.23 -7.07 9.68
C PRO A 29 9.04 -5.71 9.04
N TRP A 30 7.85 -5.15 9.26
CA TRP A 30 7.44 -3.87 8.73
C TRP A 30 6.66 -3.12 9.80
N ASP A 31 7.05 -1.87 10.01
CA ASP A 31 6.30 -0.89 10.79
C ASP A 31 6.03 0.32 9.89
N ASP A 32 4.78 0.80 9.87
CA ASP A 32 4.34 1.88 8.98
C ASP A 32 4.96 3.25 9.31
N ASP A 33 5.49 3.39 10.53
CA ASP A 33 6.12 4.61 11.05
C ASP A 33 7.28 4.24 11.99
N PRO A 34 8.43 3.80 11.43
CA PRO A 34 9.58 3.45 12.25
C PRO A 34 10.16 4.74 12.83
N ASP A 35 10.19 4.85 14.16
CA ASP A 35 11.04 5.85 14.82
C ASP A 35 12.48 5.61 14.32
N PRO A 36 13.28 6.61 13.90
CA PRO A 36 14.68 6.38 13.50
C PRO A 36 15.54 5.67 14.56
N GLU A 37 15.09 5.63 15.82
CA GLU A 37 15.70 4.85 16.91
C GLU A 37 15.14 3.42 17.03
N ASP A 38 13.94 3.14 16.49
CA ASP A 38 13.38 1.80 16.37
C ASP A 38 14.00 1.13 15.15
N ASP A 39 15.05 0.33 15.39
CA ASP A 39 15.56 -0.65 14.43
C ASP A 39 14.40 -1.60 14.06
N PRO A 40 13.79 -1.50 12.85
CA PRO A 40 12.63 -2.32 12.47
C PRO A 40 12.97 -3.81 12.40
N THR A 41 14.25 -4.17 12.57
CA THR A 41 14.75 -5.55 12.57
C THR A 41 15.24 -6.04 13.93
N GLY A 42 15.18 -5.21 14.98
CA GLY A 42 15.50 -5.57 16.36
C GLY A 42 16.66 -6.57 16.48
N LYS A 43 17.90 -6.10 16.27
CA LYS A 43 19.15 -6.86 16.51
C LYS A 43 19.45 -7.98 15.52
N LEU A 44 19.55 -7.67 14.22
CA LEU A 44 20.39 -8.46 13.32
C LEU A 44 21.87 -8.10 13.55
N THR A 45 22.45 -8.47 14.70
CA THR A 45 23.91 -8.34 14.93
C THR A 45 24.65 -9.26 13.95
N PRO A 46 25.39 -8.74 12.96
CA PRO A 46 25.99 -9.59 11.95
C PRO A 46 27.15 -10.37 12.57
N GLY A 47 27.02 -11.68 12.67
CA GLY A 47 28.13 -12.55 13.07
C GLY A 47 29.20 -12.70 11.96
N ASN A 48 28.91 -12.28 10.72
CA ASN A 48 29.79 -12.48 9.56
C ASN A 48 29.54 -11.45 8.41
N LEU A 49 30.54 -11.18 7.56
CA LEU A 49 30.48 -10.19 6.46
C LEU A 49 29.40 -10.50 5.41
N LEU A 50 29.19 -11.78 5.09
CA LEU A 50 28.13 -12.19 4.15
C LEU A 50 26.72 -11.92 4.71
N HIS A 51 26.54 -12.09 6.03
CA HIS A 51 25.27 -11.74 6.68
C HIS A 51 25.05 -10.23 6.72
N ALA A 52 26.11 -9.43 6.88
CA ALA A 52 26.02 -7.98 6.81
C ALA A 52 25.63 -7.49 5.41
N ALA A 53 26.19 -8.10 4.35
CA ALA A 53 25.81 -7.79 2.97
C ALA A 53 24.36 -8.17 2.66
N GLY A 54 23.90 -9.32 3.15
CA GLY A 54 22.49 -9.73 3.04
C GLY A 54 21.55 -8.77 3.77
N ALA A 55 21.86 -8.40 5.01
CA ALA A 55 21.09 -7.42 5.78
C ALA A 55 21.05 -6.05 5.10
N ALA A 56 22.18 -5.58 4.56
CA ALA A 56 22.23 -4.31 3.83
C ALA A 56 21.37 -4.32 2.56
N PHE A 57 21.31 -5.46 1.86
CA PHE A 57 20.43 -5.63 0.71
C PHE A 57 18.95 -5.63 1.11
N GLU A 58 18.58 -6.35 2.18
CA GLU A 58 17.21 -6.32 2.73
C GLU A 58 16.81 -4.90 3.16
N TRP A 59 17.71 -4.14 3.79
CA TRP A 59 17.49 -2.73 4.12
C TRP A 59 17.27 -1.88 2.88
N ALA A 60 18.09 -2.08 1.82
CA ALA A 60 17.93 -1.35 0.59
C ALA A 60 16.56 -1.62 -0.08
N LEU A 61 16.10 -2.86 -0.07
CA LEU A 61 14.78 -3.23 -0.57
C LEU A 61 13.65 -2.62 0.27
N LEU A 62 13.76 -2.69 1.59
CA LEU A 62 12.77 -2.13 2.51
C LEU A 62 12.66 -0.60 2.37
N ALA A 63 13.81 0.07 2.29
CA ALA A 63 13.90 1.52 2.08
C ALA A 63 13.33 1.92 0.72
N SER A 64 13.60 1.15 -0.34
CA SER A 64 13.01 1.37 -1.66
C SER A 64 11.49 1.25 -1.62
N PHE A 65 10.97 0.21 -0.96
CA PHE A 65 9.53 0.04 -0.79
C PHE A 65 8.90 1.17 0.02
N GLN A 66 9.54 1.61 1.11
CA GLN A 66 9.06 2.74 1.92
C GLN A 66 9.03 4.05 1.13
N ALA A 67 10.04 4.30 0.28
CA ALA A 67 10.07 5.47 -0.59
C ALA A 67 8.91 5.46 -1.59
N ASP A 68 8.63 4.31 -2.20
CA ASP A 68 7.54 4.18 -3.17
C ASP A 68 6.17 4.25 -2.52
N LEU A 69 6.00 3.72 -1.30
CA LEU A 69 4.77 3.89 -0.53
C LEU A 69 4.53 5.36 -0.18
N LYS A 70 5.57 6.10 0.22
CA LYS A 70 5.47 7.56 0.45
C LYS A 70 5.08 8.30 -0.82
N MET A 71 5.65 7.93 -1.96
CA MET A 71 5.29 8.53 -3.25
C MET A 71 3.83 8.21 -3.62
N PHE A 72 3.40 6.96 -3.46
CA PHE A 72 2.02 6.53 -3.66
C PHE A 72 1.03 7.37 -2.84
N ARG A 73 1.27 7.48 -1.52
CA ARG A 73 0.44 8.29 -0.62
C ARG A 73 0.36 9.75 -1.07
N ARG A 74 1.50 10.32 -1.49
CA ARG A 74 1.56 11.70 -1.95
C ARG A 74 0.82 11.91 -3.28
N ILE A 75 0.89 10.94 -4.19
CA ILE A 75 0.12 10.98 -5.43
C ILE A 75 -1.37 10.89 -5.13
N ASN A 76 -1.79 9.98 -4.25
CA ASN A 76 -3.18 9.89 -3.80
C ASN A 76 -3.70 11.19 -3.19
N GLU A 77 -2.91 11.85 -2.36
CA GLU A 77 -3.24 13.16 -1.79
C GLU A 77 -3.42 14.22 -2.90
N LEU A 78 -2.52 14.26 -3.90
CA LEU A 78 -2.65 15.17 -5.03
C LEU A 78 -3.89 14.88 -5.89
N VAL A 79 -4.24 13.60 -6.08
CA VAL A 79 -5.47 13.21 -6.78
C VAL A 79 -6.70 13.69 -6.00
N ASN A 80 -6.73 13.47 -4.68
CA ASN A 80 -7.82 13.95 -3.82
C ASN A 80 -7.98 15.47 -3.89
N LEU A 81 -6.87 16.23 -3.83
CA LEU A 81 -6.90 17.68 -3.96
C LEU A 81 -7.40 18.13 -5.34
N ARG A 82 -7.04 17.42 -6.41
CA ARG A 82 -7.53 17.72 -7.76
C ARG A 82 -9.03 17.45 -7.90
N LEU A 83 -9.50 16.33 -7.37
CA LEU A 83 -10.93 15.97 -7.35
C LEU A 83 -11.72 17.03 -6.57
N GLU A 84 -11.23 17.43 -5.39
CA GLU A 84 -11.89 18.45 -4.58
C GLU A 84 -11.90 19.81 -5.29
N ASN A 85 -10.79 20.21 -5.93
CA ASN A 85 -10.75 21.43 -6.72
C ASN A 85 -11.75 21.40 -7.88
N ALA A 86 -11.88 20.26 -8.58
CA ALA A 86 -12.86 20.08 -9.65
C ALA A 86 -14.30 20.23 -9.13
N ARG A 87 -14.63 19.64 -7.97
CA ARG A 87 -15.93 19.84 -7.30
C ARG A 87 -16.21 21.30 -6.99
N LEU A 88 -15.25 21.99 -6.39
CA LEU A 88 -15.39 23.41 -6.06
C LEU A 88 -15.58 24.29 -7.30
N GLN A 89 -14.85 24.00 -8.39
CA GLN A 89 -15.03 24.70 -9.66
C GLN A 89 -16.42 24.45 -10.26
N ALA A 90 -16.92 23.21 -10.20
CA ALA A 90 -18.27 22.88 -10.65
C ALA A 90 -19.32 23.67 -9.86
N ALA A 91 -19.22 23.66 -8.53
CA ALA A 91 -20.12 24.38 -7.63
C ALA A 91 -20.12 25.89 -7.91
N ASN A 92 -18.93 26.49 -8.06
CA ASN A 92 -18.80 27.91 -8.39
C ASN A 92 -19.46 28.26 -9.72
N ARG A 93 -19.25 27.46 -10.78
CA ARG A 93 -19.88 27.71 -12.09
C ARG A 93 -21.40 27.66 -12.02
N VAL A 94 -21.96 26.69 -11.29
CA VAL A 94 -23.42 26.55 -11.12
C VAL A 94 -23.98 27.77 -10.38
N LEU A 95 -23.29 28.22 -9.32
CA LEU A 95 -23.68 29.42 -8.57
C LEU A 95 -23.61 30.69 -9.44
N GLU A 96 -22.53 30.88 -10.18
CA GLU A 96 -22.35 32.03 -11.09
C GLU A 96 -23.43 32.07 -12.17
N ALA A 97 -23.74 30.93 -12.79
CA ALA A 97 -24.83 30.84 -13.77
C ALA A 97 -26.17 31.23 -13.15
N ARG A 98 -26.48 30.69 -11.95
CA ARG A 98 -27.72 31.00 -11.24
C ARG A 98 -27.83 32.49 -10.90
N LEU A 99 -26.73 33.12 -10.47
CA LEU A 99 -26.67 34.56 -10.22
C LEU A 99 -26.90 35.39 -11.50
N ALA A 100 -26.42 34.89 -12.65
CA ALA A 100 -26.66 35.50 -13.96
C ALA A 100 -28.05 35.20 -14.55
N GLY A 101 -28.95 34.54 -13.78
CA GLY A 101 -30.28 34.14 -14.24
C GLY A 101 -30.27 33.04 -15.29
N ARG A 102 -29.17 32.27 -15.39
CA ARG A 102 -29.01 31.13 -16.29
C ARG A 102 -29.03 29.83 -15.51
N GLU A 103 -29.58 28.78 -16.11
CA GLU A 103 -29.48 27.43 -15.58
C GLU A 103 -28.49 26.66 -16.45
N ILE A 104 -27.43 26.13 -15.84
CA ILE A 104 -26.47 25.26 -16.52
C ILE A 104 -26.59 23.86 -15.94
N HIS A 105 -26.65 22.87 -16.82
CA HIS A 105 -26.59 21.47 -16.45
C HIS A 105 -25.20 20.94 -16.76
N LEU A 106 -24.51 20.47 -15.72
CA LEU A 106 -23.20 19.84 -15.83
C LEU A 106 -23.43 18.34 -15.62
N PRO A 107 -23.37 17.51 -16.67
CA PRO A 107 -23.60 16.07 -16.54
C PRO A 107 -22.49 15.43 -15.70
N ASP A 108 -22.92 14.57 -14.80
CA ASP A 108 -22.13 13.69 -13.95
C ASP A 108 -22.71 12.29 -14.18
N LEU A 109 -22.12 11.56 -15.13
CA LEU A 109 -22.66 10.28 -15.60
C LEU A 109 -22.33 9.12 -14.65
N ASP A 110 -21.24 9.22 -13.90
CA ASP A 110 -20.80 8.19 -12.95
C ASP A 110 -21.31 8.42 -11.52
N GLY A 111 -21.87 9.61 -11.23
CA GLY A 111 -22.51 9.96 -9.97
C GLY A 111 -21.51 10.26 -8.86
N ASP A 112 -20.27 10.60 -9.19
CA ASP A 112 -19.19 10.86 -8.22
C ASP A 112 -19.20 12.29 -7.64
N GLY A 113 -20.14 13.13 -8.09
CA GLY A 113 -20.31 14.52 -7.70
C GLY A 113 -19.40 15.50 -8.45
N ILE A 114 -18.64 15.04 -9.45
CA ILE A 114 -17.78 15.84 -10.32
C ILE A 114 -18.33 15.74 -11.74
N PRO A 115 -18.61 16.86 -12.42
CA PRO A 115 -18.96 16.81 -13.83
C PRO A 115 -17.87 16.13 -14.67
N ASP A 116 -18.24 15.23 -15.57
CA ASP A 116 -17.28 14.45 -16.39
C ASP A 116 -16.31 15.36 -17.17
N ILE A 117 -16.79 16.55 -17.58
CA ILE A 117 -15.97 17.55 -18.29
C ILE A 117 -14.85 18.17 -17.43
N LEU A 118 -14.91 17.99 -16.11
CA LEU A 118 -13.92 18.44 -15.13
C LEU A 118 -13.11 17.28 -14.54
N GLN A 119 -13.52 16.05 -14.80
CA GLN A 119 -12.85 14.86 -14.29
C GLN A 119 -11.55 14.63 -15.07
N GLY A 120 -10.43 14.57 -14.34
CA GLY A 120 -9.14 14.18 -14.92
C GLY A 120 -8.98 12.65 -14.90
N ALA A 121 -8.12 12.10 -15.76
CA ALA A 121 -7.90 10.64 -15.89
C ALA A 121 -7.25 9.94 -14.66
N ALA A 122 -7.04 10.64 -13.54
CA ALA A 122 -6.34 10.10 -12.38
C ALA A 122 -7.35 9.67 -11.29
N ARG A 123 -7.21 8.43 -10.81
CA ARG A 123 -8.08 7.82 -9.79
C ARG A 123 -7.33 7.67 -8.47
N HIS A 124 -8.04 7.88 -7.36
CA HIS A 124 -7.56 7.58 -6.02
C HIS A 124 -7.61 6.08 -5.77
N LEU A 125 -6.53 5.50 -5.24
CA LEU A 125 -6.47 4.09 -4.83
C LEU A 125 -6.48 3.98 -3.30
N PRO A 126 -7.14 2.96 -2.70
CA PRO A 126 -7.07 2.73 -1.27
C PRO A 126 -5.62 2.43 -0.83
N GLU A 127 -5.31 2.68 0.45
CA GLU A 127 -4.01 2.32 1.02
C GLU A 127 -3.74 0.81 0.85
N PRO A 128 -2.52 0.41 0.44
CA PRO A 128 -2.15 -0.99 0.34
C PRO A 128 -2.23 -1.69 1.69
N VAL A 129 -2.72 -2.94 1.69
CA VAL A 129 -2.68 -3.79 2.89
C VAL A 129 -1.33 -4.48 2.95
N ILE A 130 -0.52 -4.16 3.97
CA ILE A 130 0.81 -4.74 4.14
C ILE A 130 0.76 -5.85 5.17
N ILE A 131 1.03 -7.08 4.71
CA ILE A 131 1.13 -8.28 5.54
C ILE A 131 2.62 -8.55 5.76
N ALA A 132 3.08 -8.39 6.99
CA ALA A 132 4.47 -8.59 7.36
C ALA A 132 4.55 -9.23 8.75
N PRO A 133 5.58 -10.05 9.03
CA PRO A 133 5.77 -10.64 10.35
C PRO A 133 6.21 -9.59 11.38
N LYS A 134 5.87 -9.77 12.66
CA LYS A 134 6.37 -8.86 13.72
C LYS A 134 7.83 -9.07 14.08
N ARG A 135 8.39 -10.22 13.70
CA ARG A 135 9.76 -10.63 14.00
C ARG A 135 10.32 -11.37 12.79
N PRO A 136 11.64 -11.32 12.57
CA PRO A 136 12.25 -12.02 11.44
C PRO A 136 11.85 -13.50 11.45
N LEU A 137 11.37 -14.00 10.31
CA LEU A 137 11.13 -15.42 10.14
C LEU A 137 12.50 -16.13 10.06
N PRO A 138 12.73 -17.18 10.87
CA PRO A 138 13.97 -17.93 10.80
C PRO A 138 14.05 -18.67 9.44
N VAL A 139 14.87 -18.15 8.52
CA VAL A 139 15.02 -18.64 7.14
C VAL A 139 15.32 -20.14 7.07
N GLU A 140 16.07 -20.67 8.04
CA GLU A 140 16.35 -22.11 8.15
C GLU A 140 15.07 -22.98 8.25
N GLN A 141 14.00 -22.44 8.83
CA GLN A 141 12.71 -23.11 8.97
C GLN A 141 11.88 -23.09 7.69
N ILE A 142 12.15 -22.15 6.77
CA ILE A 142 11.50 -22.06 5.47
C ILE A 142 12.12 -23.07 4.49
N ILE A 143 13.45 -23.27 4.55
CA ILE A 143 14.18 -24.12 3.61
C ILE A 143 14.10 -25.61 3.97
N GLN A 144 14.05 -25.95 5.26
CA GLN A 144 13.99 -27.35 5.71
C GLN A 144 12.55 -27.78 5.97
N TYR A 145 11.94 -28.47 5.00
CA TYR A 145 10.59 -29.01 5.16
C TYR A 145 10.55 -30.09 6.27
N LYS A 146 9.99 -29.72 7.42
CA LYS A 146 9.53 -30.64 8.47
C LYS A 146 8.08 -30.31 8.77
N HIS A 147 7.21 -31.32 8.73
CA HIS A 147 5.76 -31.14 8.79
C HIS A 147 5.30 -30.26 9.96
N ASP A 148 5.73 -30.59 11.18
CA ASP A 148 5.38 -29.84 12.40
C ASP A 148 5.87 -28.38 12.39
N ARG A 149 6.96 -28.08 11.68
CA ARG A 149 7.52 -26.72 11.58
C ARG A 149 6.82 -25.90 10.50
N HIS A 150 6.35 -26.54 9.45
CA HIS A 150 5.56 -25.88 8.40
C HIS A 150 4.23 -25.37 8.97
N GLU A 151 3.55 -26.17 9.80
CA GLU A 151 2.30 -25.75 10.45
C GLU A 151 2.49 -24.49 11.31
N TYR A 152 3.60 -24.42 12.05
CA TYR A 152 3.97 -23.23 12.82
C TYR A 152 4.13 -21.98 11.94
N VAL A 153 4.92 -22.05 10.87
CA VAL A 153 5.15 -20.91 9.96
C VAL A 153 3.87 -20.52 9.22
N TYR A 154 3.04 -21.51 8.84
CA TYR A 154 1.74 -21.29 8.22
C TYR A 154 0.80 -20.50 9.16
N ASN A 155 0.67 -20.95 10.41
CA ASN A 155 -0.17 -20.29 11.40
C ASN A 155 0.32 -18.86 11.69
N LEU A 156 1.64 -18.66 11.75
CA LEU A 156 2.23 -17.34 11.93
C LEU A 156 1.87 -16.39 10.76
N GLY A 157 2.01 -16.84 9.52
CA GLY A 157 1.62 -16.06 8.35
C GLY A 157 0.11 -15.78 8.29
N TYR A 158 -0.72 -16.73 8.71
CA TYR A 158 -2.17 -16.54 8.83
C TYR A 158 -2.53 -15.48 9.88
N GLU A 159 -1.87 -15.51 11.03
CA GLU A 159 -2.06 -14.50 12.08
C GLU A 159 -1.60 -13.11 11.64
N ASP A 160 -0.50 -13.01 10.90
CA ASP A 160 -0.01 -11.77 10.31
C ASP A 160 -1.01 -11.21 9.30
N ALA A 161 -1.53 -12.06 8.41
CA ALA A 161 -2.57 -11.69 7.45
C ALA A 161 -3.84 -11.21 8.17
N ARG A 162 -4.30 -11.96 9.19
CA ARG A 162 -5.48 -11.60 9.98
C ARG A 162 -5.33 -10.25 10.66
N ARG A 163 -4.17 -9.99 11.26
CA ARG A 163 -3.86 -8.71 11.90
C ARG A 163 -3.91 -7.56 10.88
N ALA A 164 -3.20 -7.69 9.76
CA ALA A 164 -3.15 -6.65 8.74
C ALA A 164 -4.54 -6.37 8.14
N TRP A 165 -5.33 -7.42 7.89
CA TRP A 165 -6.69 -7.31 7.35
C TRP A 165 -7.62 -6.56 8.30
N GLN A 166 -7.57 -6.88 9.60
CA GLN A 166 -8.33 -6.19 10.63
C GLN A 166 -7.89 -4.74 10.80
N ALA A 167 -6.58 -4.47 10.78
CA ALA A 167 -6.04 -3.11 10.86
C ALA A 167 -6.49 -2.25 9.67
N ALA A 168 -6.66 -2.85 8.49
CA ALA A 168 -7.23 -2.19 7.31
C ALA A 168 -8.76 -2.00 7.38
N GLY A 169 -9.41 -2.35 8.50
CA GLY A 169 -10.86 -2.22 8.69
C GLY A 169 -11.69 -3.22 7.87
N ARG A 170 -11.07 -4.28 7.34
CA ARG A 170 -11.73 -5.26 6.48
C ARG A 170 -12.23 -6.44 7.31
N VAL A 171 -13.46 -6.89 7.02
CA VAL A 171 -14.03 -8.13 7.56
C VAL A 171 -13.69 -9.25 6.59
N ALA A 172 -13.09 -10.33 7.06
CA ALA A 172 -12.92 -11.51 6.21
C ALA A 172 -14.15 -12.41 6.29
N GLU A 173 -14.66 -12.83 5.14
CA GLU A 173 -15.74 -13.80 5.06
C GLU A 173 -15.32 -15.13 5.70
N GLY A 174 -16.15 -15.65 6.60
CA GLY A 174 -15.90 -16.92 7.31
C GLY A 174 -15.16 -16.80 8.65
N TRP A 175 -14.76 -15.60 9.08
CA TRP A 175 -14.24 -15.39 10.44
C TRP A 175 -15.42 -15.09 11.37
N ALA A 176 -15.94 -16.11 12.04
CA ALA A 176 -16.89 -15.91 13.12
C ALA A 176 -16.24 -15.00 14.18
N THR A 177 -16.86 -13.85 14.45
CA THR A 177 -16.61 -13.10 15.69
C THR A 177 -16.96 -14.01 16.88
N PRO A 178 -16.10 -14.09 17.91
CA PRO A 178 -16.43 -14.80 19.13
C PRO A 178 -17.66 -14.21 19.82
#